data_AF-A0A7S1F113-F1
#
_entry.id   AF-A0A7S1F113-F1
#
_cell.length_a   1.000
_cell.length_b   1.000
_cell.length_c   1.000
_cell.angle_alpha   90.00
_cell.angle_beta   90.00
_cell.angle_gamma   90.00
#
_symmetry.space_group_name_H-M   'P 1'
#
loop_
_entity.id
_entity.type
_entity.pdbx_description
1 polymer ?
#
loop_
_entity_poly.entity_id
_entity_poly.type
_entity_poly.pdbx_seq_one_letter_code
_entity_poly.pdbx_strand_id
1 'polypeptide(L)'
;HFQVNSLQPQLSLLLFASQARRVHMYLRDKKDDDVAEDNDDEEATFDQAPVRVVCPRCGLSIITFIEHESSWLTYTAALVLLFVLGWAAVCVVPIVYPLFKDVVHHCPRCLSVLATRSRVAIGSFRNEVMSFRFGSCVVVLARKYVLLLLGLTLLIGSIHVMRSSGSPLTAVRTPSVSATWDDYRGDCGFKTYLGNPIHVSVAFDQYRNKTVRWVGRPLSVDSFHFPWFHQHGSILIRMDPPQFPSKPEMPDLLLMYSDEVHVDALKLKERIGFEATLVEVGRRGSPHTLVLWELFTPSPSIELNDPNATLQREDARTRTDPSDAEAP
;
A
#
# COMPACT_ATOMS: atom_id res chain seq x y z
N HIS A 1 51.36 14.60 -46.49
CA HIS A 1 50.22 15.02 -47.32
C HIS A 1 49.30 13.81 -47.54
N PHE A 2 48.01 13.96 -47.22
CA PHE A 2 46.86 13.05 -47.50
C PHE A 2 46.65 11.76 -46.68
N GLN A 3 46.00 11.89 -45.50
CA GLN A 3 44.60 11.48 -45.18
C GLN A 3 43.87 10.61 -46.26
N VAL A 4 43.10 9.53 -46.01
CA VAL A 4 41.84 9.38 -45.22
C VAL A 4 41.37 7.89 -45.19
N ASN A 5 40.83 7.49 -44.03
CA ASN A 5 39.77 6.50 -43.67
C ASN A 5 39.89 4.96 -43.69
N SER A 6 39.52 4.47 -42.51
CA SER A 6 38.99 3.19 -42.08
C SER A 6 37.78 2.67 -42.89
N LEU A 7 37.80 1.38 -43.21
CA LEU A 7 36.61 0.57 -43.46
C LEU A 7 36.84 -0.89 -43.04
N GLN A 8 35.75 -1.50 -42.54
CA GLN A 8 35.53 -2.89 -42.09
C GLN A 8 35.95 -3.24 -40.66
N PRO A 9 34.95 -3.56 -39.81
CA PRO A 9 34.57 -4.97 -39.66
C PRO A 9 33.05 -5.15 -39.51
N GLN A 10 32.39 -5.71 -40.53
CA GLN A 10 30.96 -6.06 -40.48
C GLN A 10 30.73 -7.36 -41.27
N LEU A 11 31.34 -8.49 -40.87
CA LEU A 11 30.99 -9.78 -41.51
C LEU A 11 31.16 -11.03 -40.63
N SER A 12 31.32 -10.89 -39.30
CA SER A 12 31.46 -12.04 -38.39
C SER A 12 30.23 -12.32 -37.50
N LEU A 13 29.20 -11.46 -37.51
CA LEU A 13 28.04 -11.58 -36.62
C LEU A 13 26.80 -12.26 -37.25
N LEU A 14 26.78 -12.48 -38.57
CA LEU A 14 25.64 -13.11 -39.26
C LEU A 14 25.73 -14.65 -39.35
N LEU A 15 26.90 -15.25 -39.11
CA LEU A 15 27.07 -16.71 -39.15
C LEU A 15 26.73 -17.41 -37.82
N PHE A 16 26.80 -16.71 -36.68
CA PHE A 16 26.40 -17.27 -35.39
C PHE A 16 24.88 -17.20 -35.13
N ALA A 17 24.15 -16.36 -35.86
CA ALA A 17 22.70 -16.23 -35.71
C ALA A 17 21.87 -17.22 -36.56
N SER A 18 22.48 -17.87 -37.57
CA SER A 18 21.76 -18.82 -38.45
C SER A 18 21.73 -20.25 -37.92
N GLN A 19 22.66 -20.65 -37.04
CA GLN A 19 22.68 -22.02 -36.49
C GLN A 19 21.79 -22.20 -35.24
N ALA A 20 21.41 -21.13 -34.55
CA ALA A 20 20.57 -21.22 -33.35
C ALA A 20 19.06 -21.39 -33.65
N ARG A 21 18.59 -21.12 -34.88
CA ARG A 21 17.16 -21.25 -35.26
C ARG A 21 16.74 -22.63 -35.75
N ARG A 22 17.68 -23.53 -36.08
CA ARG A 22 17.34 -24.83 -36.70
C ARG A 22 17.00 -25.95 -35.72
N VAL A 23 17.24 -25.77 -34.42
CA VAL A 23 17.05 -26.84 -33.42
C VAL A 23 15.68 -26.79 -32.74
N HIS A 24 14.92 -25.69 -32.89
CA HIS A 24 13.66 -25.48 -32.16
C HIS A 24 12.40 -25.96 -32.92
N MET A 25 12.54 -26.79 -33.96
CA MET A 25 11.42 -27.11 -34.88
C MET A 25 11.14 -28.61 -35.11
N TYR A 26 11.58 -29.52 -34.23
CA TYR A 26 11.38 -30.96 -34.46
C TYR A 26 10.54 -31.74 -33.45
N LEU A 27 9.94 -31.12 -32.43
CA LEU A 27 9.11 -31.85 -31.47
C LEU A 27 7.76 -31.18 -31.21
N ARG A 28 6.93 -31.03 -32.25
CA ARG A 28 5.47 -30.95 -32.08
C ARG A 28 4.72 -31.13 -33.41
N ASP A 29 4.43 -32.37 -33.76
CA ASP A 29 3.13 -32.88 -34.26
C ASP A 29 3.39 -34.21 -34.97
N LYS A 30 3.03 -35.31 -34.34
CA LYS A 30 2.62 -36.50 -35.09
C LYS A 30 1.50 -37.17 -34.31
N LYS A 31 0.29 -36.83 -34.73
CA LYS A 31 -0.96 -37.47 -34.36
C LYS A 31 -1.19 -38.63 -35.33
N ASP A 32 -1.17 -39.83 -34.77
CA ASP A 32 -1.88 -41.06 -35.09
C ASP A 32 -2.26 -41.33 -36.56
N ASP A 33 -1.56 -42.29 -37.17
CA ASP A 33 -2.09 -43.20 -38.20
C ASP A 33 -1.35 -44.55 -38.04
N ASP A 34 -2.12 -45.59 -37.71
CA ASP A 34 -1.68 -46.94 -37.34
C ASP A 34 -1.13 -47.74 -38.53
N VAL A 35 0.12 -48.21 -38.45
CA VAL A 35 0.57 -49.52 -38.99
C VAL A 35 1.68 -50.05 -38.07
N ALA A 36 1.46 -51.28 -37.58
CA ALA A 36 2.30 -51.98 -36.62
C ALA A 36 3.67 -52.39 -37.19
N GLU A 37 4.76 -52.03 -36.49
CA GLU A 37 5.99 -52.83 -36.41
C GLU A 37 6.57 -52.72 -35.00
N ASP A 38 6.87 -53.90 -34.46
CA ASP A 38 7.34 -54.22 -33.11
C ASP A 38 8.80 -53.74 -32.92
N ASN A 39 9.00 -52.63 -32.20
CA ASN A 39 10.29 -52.25 -31.61
C ASN A 39 10.00 -51.55 -30.27
N ASP A 40 10.54 -52.11 -29.18
CA ASP A 40 10.46 -51.61 -27.80
C ASP A 40 11.20 -50.27 -27.59
N ASP A 41 10.87 -49.24 -28.37
CA ASP A 41 11.30 -47.87 -28.11
C ASP A 41 10.26 -47.21 -27.19
N GLU A 42 10.26 -47.54 -25.90
CA GLU A 42 9.54 -46.76 -24.89
C GLU A 42 9.94 -45.29 -25.03
N GLU A 43 9.03 -44.45 -25.50
CA GLU A 43 9.23 -43.01 -25.64
C GLU A 43 9.55 -42.44 -24.25
N ALA A 44 10.83 -42.13 -24.04
CA ALA A 44 11.39 -41.74 -22.75
C ALA A 44 10.64 -40.52 -22.18
N THR A 45 9.73 -40.77 -21.24
CA THR A 45 8.91 -39.73 -20.62
C THR A 45 9.71 -39.00 -19.55
N PHE A 46 10.15 -37.78 -19.85
CA PHE A 46 10.86 -36.93 -18.89
C PHE A 46 9.91 -36.46 -17.77
N ASP A 47 10.03 -37.05 -16.58
CA ASP A 47 9.24 -36.70 -15.39
C ASP A 47 10.11 -36.27 -14.20
N GLN A 48 9.72 -36.55 -12.96
CA GLN A 48 10.49 -36.20 -11.76
C GLN A 48 11.70 -37.11 -11.52
N ALA A 49 11.90 -38.13 -12.35
CA ALA A 49 12.94 -39.15 -12.19
C ALA A 49 13.97 -39.08 -13.32
N PRO A 50 15.24 -39.43 -13.06
CA PRO A 50 16.28 -39.42 -14.08
C PRO A 50 16.01 -40.55 -15.09
N VAL A 51 15.97 -40.19 -16.37
CA VAL A 51 15.69 -41.13 -17.47
C VAL A 51 16.96 -41.45 -18.25
N ARG A 52 17.06 -42.70 -18.74
CA ARG A 52 18.11 -43.13 -19.68
C ARG A 52 17.72 -42.71 -21.08
N VAL A 53 18.54 -41.87 -21.70
CA VAL A 53 18.32 -41.38 -23.07
C VAL A 53 19.64 -41.25 -23.81
N VAL A 54 19.60 -41.30 -25.14
CA VAL A 54 20.75 -40.95 -25.98
C VAL A 54 20.78 -39.44 -26.14
N CYS A 55 21.87 -38.80 -25.72
CA CYS A 55 21.99 -37.35 -25.83
C CYS A 55 22.17 -36.94 -27.30
N PRO A 56 21.35 -36.02 -27.84
CA PRO A 56 21.43 -35.59 -29.24
C PRO A 56 22.70 -34.79 -29.56
N ARG A 57 23.39 -34.28 -28.53
CA ARG A 57 24.59 -33.46 -28.69
C ARG A 57 25.88 -34.26 -28.63
N CYS A 58 25.99 -35.21 -27.71
CA CYS A 58 27.20 -36.03 -27.56
C CYS A 58 27.05 -37.45 -28.12
N GLY A 59 25.84 -37.90 -28.46
CA GLY A 59 25.58 -39.22 -29.04
C GLY A 59 25.74 -40.39 -28.07
N LEU A 60 26.03 -40.14 -26.79
CA LEU A 60 26.18 -41.18 -25.78
C LEU A 60 24.86 -41.49 -25.08
N SER A 61 24.65 -42.77 -24.76
CA SER A 61 23.61 -43.22 -23.83
C SER A 61 24.00 -42.80 -22.41
N ILE A 62 23.17 -41.96 -21.80
CA ILE A 62 23.43 -41.36 -20.50
C ILE A 62 22.18 -41.46 -19.61
N ILE A 63 22.41 -41.36 -18.30
CA ILE A 63 21.35 -41.10 -17.32
C ILE A 63 21.36 -39.59 -17.08
N THR A 64 20.21 -38.93 -17.25
CA THR A 64 20.09 -37.49 -17.01
C THR A 64 20.29 -37.13 -15.54
N PHE A 65 20.92 -35.99 -15.24
CA PHE A 65 20.87 -35.41 -13.90
C PHE A 65 19.80 -34.32 -13.84
N ILE A 66 19.18 -34.19 -12.67
CA ILE A 66 18.06 -33.27 -12.44
C ILE A 66 18.54 -32.08 -11.64
N GLU A 67 18.20 -30.88 -12.11
CA GLU A 67 18.39 -29.63 -11.39
C GLU A 67 17.04 -28.92 -11.19
N HIS A 68 16.86 -28.33 -10.01
CA HIS A 68 15.62 -27.62 -9.65
C HIS A 68 15.81 -26.12 -9.78
N GLU A 69 15.34 -25.57 -10.90
CA GLU A 69 15.42 -24.14 -11.18
C GLU A 69 14.13 -23.41 -10.77
N SER A 70 14.30 -22.18 -10.28
CA SER A 70 13.18 -21.30 -9.95
C SER A 70 12.61 -20.65 -11.20
N SER A 71 11.34 -20.90 -11.51
CA SER A 71 10.64 -20.28 -12.63
C SER A 71 9.90 -19.01 -12.20
N TRP A 72 9.45 -18.20 -13.16
CA TRP A 72 8.65 -17.00 -12.86
C TRP A 72 7.42 -17.32 -12.01
N LEU A 73 6.85 -18.52 -12.17
CA LEU A 73 5.69 -18.99 -11.43
C LEU A 73 6.00 -19.20 -9.94
N THR A 74 7.21 -19.67 -9.61
CA THR A 74 7.65 -19.81 -8.20
C THR A 74 7.66 -18.46 -7.49
N TYR A 75 8.14 -17.42 -8.19
CA TYR A 75 8.20 -16.06 -7.65
C TYR A 75 6.81 -15.45 -7.50
N THR A 76 5.93 -15.62 -8.49
CA THR A 76 4.55 -15.10 -8.40
C THR A 76 3.74 -15.81 -7.32
N ALA A 77 3.86 -17.13 -7.19
CA ALA A 77 3.20 -17.88 -6.12
C ALA A 77 3.68 -17.43 -4.73
N ALA A 78 4.99 -17.24 -4.54
CA ALA A 78 5.54 -16.73 -3.29
C ALA A 78 5.05 -15.31 -2.96
N LEU A 79 4.96 -14.43 -3.96
CA LEU A 79 4.44 -13.07 -3.81
C LEU A 79 2.96 -13.08 -3.40
N VAL A 80 2.14 -13.90 -4.06
CA VAL A 80 0.71 -14.05 -3.74
C VAL A 80 0.53 -14.59 -2.32
N LEU A 81 1.31 -15.59 -1.91
CA LEU A 81 1.27 -16.12 -0.55
C LEU A 81 1.66 -15.07 0.49
N LEU A 82 2.68 -14.26 0.20
CA LEU A 82 3.07 -13.13 1.06
C LEU A 82 1.93 -12.11 1.21
N PHE A 83 1.18 -11.89 0.14
CA PHE A 83 0.05 -10.97 0.16
C PHE A 83 -1.15 -11.50 0.93
N VAL A 84 -1.51 -12.77 0.73
CA VAL A 84 -2.69 -13.39 1.36
C VAL A 84 -2.45 -13.68 2.84
N LEU A 85 -1.24 -14.10 3.22
CA LEU A 85 -0.92 -14.52 4.59
C LEU A 85 -0.14 -13.48 5.40
N GLY A 86 0.31 -12.37 4.78
CA GLY A 86 1.07 -11.32 5.47
C GLY A 86 2.31 -11.88 6.19
N TRP A 87 2.46 -11.57 7.48
CA TRP A 87 3.59 -12.07 8.30
C TRP A 87 3.63 -13.59 8.44
N ALA A 88 2.47 -14.27 8.40
CA ALA A 88 2.43 -15.74 8.45
C ALA A 88 3.08 -16.38 7.20
N ALA A 89 3.23 -15.64 6.11
CA ALA A 89 3.90 -16.11 4.91
C ALA A 89 5.39 -16.41 5.13
N VAL A 90 6.06 -15.77 6.09
CA VAL A 90 7.48 -16.02 6.38
C VAL A 90 7.72 -17.48 6.78
N CYS A 91 6.76 -18.11 7.46
CA CYS A 91 6.83 -19.52 7.85
C CYS A 91 6.35 -20.47 6.74
N VAL A 92 5.43 -20.03 5.89
CA VAL A 92 4.77 -20.89 4.88
C VAL A 92 5.52 -20.91 3.55
N VAL A 93 6.12 -19.78 3.14
CA VAL A 93 6.84 -19.66 1.86
C VAL A 93 8.01 -20.65 1.74
N PRO A 94 8.85 -20.88 2.77
CA PRO A 94 9.95 -21.87 2.67
C PRO A 94 9.48 -23.31 2.41
N ILE A 95 8.27 -23.66 2.87
CA ILE A 95 7.68 -24.99 2.67
C ILE A 95 7.09 -25.11 1.26
N VAL A 96 6.43 -24.05 0.79
CA VAL A 96 5.69 -24.05 -0.46
C VAL A 96 6.58 -23.76 -1.68
N TYR A 97 7.62 -22.93 -1.52
CA TYR A 97 8.57 -22.56 -2.58
C TYR A 97 9.22 -23.76 -3.31
N PRO A 98 9.77 -24.80 -2.63
CA PRO A 98 10.35 -25.95 -3.32
C PRO A 98 9.33 -26.80 -4.08
N LEU A 99 8.04 -26.73 -3.75
CA LEU A 99 7.00 -27.50 -4.45
C LEU A 99 6.77 -26.99 -5.87
N PHE A 100 6.96 -25.69 -6.08
CA PHE A 100 6.69 -25.02 -7.36
C PHE A 100 7.90 -24.95 -8.31
N LYS A 101 9.08 -25.41 -7.92
CA LYS A 101 10.29 -25.38 -8.77
C LYS A 101 10.13 -26.27 -9.99
N ASP A 102 10.72 -25.82 -11.10
CA ASP A 102 10.73 -26.57 -12.35
C ASP A 102 11.86 -27.61 -12.33
N VAL A 103 11.66 -28.70 -13.07
CA VAL A 103 12.62 -29.81 -13.18
C VAL A 103 13.33 -29.68 -14.52
N VAL A 104 14.64 -29.51 -14.49
CA VAL A 104 15.49 -29.41 -15.69
C VAL A 104 16.39 -30.64 -15.76
N HIS A 105 16.31 -31.36 -16.88
CA HIS A 105 17.18 -32.50 -17.15
C HIS A 105 18.38 -32.08 -17.98
N HIS A 106 19.56 -32.39 -17.47
CA HIS A 106 20.82 -32.06 -18.11
C HIS A 106 21.63 -33.32 -18.43
N CYS A 107 22.46 -33.22 -19.46
CA CYS A 107 23.45 -34.25 -19.79
C CYS A 107 24.67 -34.17 -18.86
N PRO A 108 25.10 -35.23 -18.16
CA PRO A 108 26.24 -35.17 -17.26
C PRO A 108 27.59 -34.97 -17.98
N ARG A 109 27.66 -35.21 -19.29
CA ARG A 109 28.91 -35.08 -20.07
C ARG A 109 29.05 -33.74 -20.77
N CYS A 110 27.98 -33.18 -21.32
CA CYS A 110 28.03 -31.91 -22.06
C CYS A 110 27.20 -30.79 -21.42
N LEU A 111 26.51 -31.06 -20.30
CA LEU A 111 25.66 -30.12 -19.55
C LEU A 111 24.52 -29.50 -20.36
N SER A 112 24.26 -29.99 -21.59
CA SER A 112 23.15 -29.51 -22.41
C SER A 112 21.81 -29.87 -21.78
N VAL A 113 20.88 -28.92 -21.77
CA VAL A 113 19.49 -29.15 -21.38
C VAL A 113 18.82 -30.07 -22.38
N LEU A 114 18.22 -31.15 -21.89
CA LEU A 114 17.54 -32.16 -22.70
C LEU A 114 16.03 -31.97 -22.65
N ALA A 115 15.50 -31.71 -21.46
CA ALA A 115 14.09 -31.44 -21.24
C ALA A 115 13.91 -30.52 -20.04
N THR A 116 12.92 -29.64 -20.12
CA THR A 116 12.47 -28.80 -19.00
C THR A 116 11.00 -29.10 -18.78
N ARG A 117 10.65 -29.54 -17.57
CA ARG A 117 9.26 -29.84 -17.20
C ARG A 117 8.87 -29.00 -15.99
N SER A 118 7.93 -28.09 -16.21
CA SER A 118 7.29 -27.34 -15.12
C SER A 118 6.30 -28.25 -14.39
N ARG A 119 6.35 -28.26 -13.05
CA ARG A 119 5.43 -29.06 -12.22
C ARG A 119 3.98 -28.58 -12.31
N VAL A 120 3.79 -27.30 -12.63
CA VAL A 120 2.49 -26.70 -12.85
C VAL A 120 2.38 -26.35 -14.33
N ALA A 121 1.63 -27.17 -15.07
CA ALA A 121 1.30 -26.94 -16.46
C ALA A 121 0.20 -25.88 -16.59
N ILE A 122 0.51 -24.62 -16.23
CA ILE A 122 -0.29 -23.50 -16.72
C ILE A 122 0.13 -23.34 -18.17
N GLY A 123 -0.81 -23.57 -19.09
CA GLY A 123 -0.56 -23.56 -20.54
C GLY A 123 0.39 -22.43 -20.91
N SER A 124 1.52 -22.79 -21.54
CA SER A 124 2.59 -21.88 -21.93
C SER A 124 1.96 -20.61 -22.50
N PHE A 125 1.97 -19.53 -21.74
CA PHE A 125 1.63 -18.21 -22.26
C PHE A 125 2.72 -17.94 -23.29
N ARG A 126 2.42 -18.27 -24.55
CA ARG A 126 3.30 -18.06 -25.71
C ARG A 126 3.90 -16.66 -25.59
N ASN A 127 5.09 -16.49 -26.17
CA ASN A 127 5.75 -15.19 -26.36
C ASN A 127 4.92 -14.25 -27.27
N GLU A 128 3.65 -14.05 -26.92
CA GLU A 128 2.72 -13.13 -27.53
C GLU A 128 3.13 -11.74 -27.08
N VAL A 129 3.34 -10.90 -28.09
CA VAL A 129 3.59 -9.48 -27.94
C VAL A 129 2.24 -8.78 -27.79
N MET A 130 2.08 -7.98 -26.74
CA MET A 130 0.98 -7.01 -26.63
C MET A 130 1.50 -5.67 -27.15
N SER A 131 0.81 -5.12 -28.14
CA SER A 131 1.07 -3.77 -28.65
C SER A 131 0.10 -2.78 -28.02
N PHE A 132 0.61 -1.84 -27.21
CA PHE A 132 -0.16 -0.71 -26.69
C PHE A 132 0.02 0.47 -27.64
N ARG A 133 -1.08 1.05 -28.10
CA ARG A 133 -1.06 2.29 -28.90
C ARG A 133 -1.41 3.48 -28.02
N PHE A 134 -0.48 4.41 -27.87
CA PHE A 134 -0.68 5.69 -27.20
C PHE A 134 -0.56 6.79 -28.25
N GLY A 135 -1.70 7.19 -28.84
CA GLY A 135 -1.70 8.14 -29.96
C GLY A 135 -0.87 7.63 -31.13
N SER A 136 0.22 8.35 -31.46
CA SER A 136 1.16 7.99 -32.52
C SER A 136 2.27 7.03 -32.11
N CYS A 137 2.41 6.71 -30.81
CA CYS A 137 3.42 5.78 -30.33
C CYS A 137 2.84 4.36 -30.19
N VAL A 138 3.54 3.35 -30.73
CA VAL A 138 3.22 1.93 -30.55
C VAL A 138 4.29 1.29 -29.69
N VAL A 139 3.93 0.88 -28.49
CA VAL A 139 4.83 0.19 -27.57
C VAL A 139 4.52 -1.31 -27.65
N VAL A 140 5.48 -2.10 -28.14
CA VAL A 140 5.36 -3.56 -28.24
C VAL A 140 6.09 -4.19 -27.06
N LEU A 141 5.35 -4.71 -26.09
CA LEU A 141 5.91 -5.42 -24.93
C LEU A 141 5.54 -6.90 -24.99
N ALA A 142 6.46 -7.77 -24.58
CA ALA A 142 6.11 -9.17 -24.33
C ALA A 142 5.11 -9.25 -23.16
N ARG A 143 4.08 -10.09 -23.30
CA ARG A 143 3.02 -10.27 -22.28
C ARG A 143 3.55 -10.56 -20.87
N LYS A 144 4.70 -11.23 -20.77
CA LYS A 144 5.41 -11.46 -19.49
C LYS A 144 5.76 -10.17 -18.74
N TYR A 145 6.20 -9.14 -19.46
CA TYR A 145 6.56 -7.86 -18.86
C TYR A 145 5.32 -7.04 -18.50
N VAL A 146 4.24 -7.17 -19.27
CA VAL A 146 2.94 -6.54 -18.97
C VAL A 146 2.36 -7.07 -17.66
N LEU A 147 2.34 -8.39 -17.49
CA LEU A 147 1.84 -9.03 -16.28
C LEU A 147 2.70 -8.68 -15.05
N LEU A 148 4.03 -8.62 -15.23
CA LEU A 148 4.93 -8.18 -14.16
C LEU A 148 4.66 -6.72 -13.76
N LEU A 149 4.51 -5.83 -14.74
CA LEU A 149 4.22 -4.42 -14.49
C LEU A 149 2.85 -4.25 -13.80
N LEU A 150 1.82 -4.99 -14.23
CA LEU A 150 0.49 -4.97 -13.59
C LEU A 150 0.53 -5.54 -12.17
N GLY A 151 1.29 -6.61 -11.94
CA GLY A 151 1.52 -7.15 -10.60
C GLY A 151 2.24 -6.15 -9.68
N LEU A 152 3.23 -5.44 -10.22
CA LEU A 152 3.97 -4.40 -9.49
C LEU A 152 3.08 -3.20 -9.15
N THR A 153 2.23 -2.73 -10.07
CA THR A 153 1.31 -1.62 -9.81
C THR A 153 0.24 -2.00 -8.79
N LEU A 154 -0.29 -3.23 -8.85
CA LEU A 154 -1.19 -3.75 -7.82
C LEU A 154 -0.51 -3.89 -6.46
N LEU A 155 0.73 -4.36 -6.41
CA LEU A 155 1.52 -4.46 -5.18
C LEU A 155 1.72 -3.07 -4.55
N ILE A 156 2.18 -2.09 -5.33
CA ILE A 156 2.37 -0.72 -4.88
C ILE A 156 1.02 -0.12 -4.43
N GLY A 157 -0.02 -0.28 -5.24
CA GLY A 157 -1.37 0.18 -4.91
C GLY A 157 -1.88 -0.42 -3.60
N SER A 158 -1.66 -1.72 -3.37
CA SER A 158 -2.08 -2.34 -2.13
C SER A 158 -1.26 -1.92 -0.92
N ILE A 159 0.04 -1.66 -1.06
CA ILE A 159 0.84 -1.08 0.03
C ILE A 159 0.32 0.32 0.36
N HIS A 160 -0.03 1.11 -0.65
CA HIS A 160 -0.65 2.42 -0.44
C HIS A 160 -2.00 2.29 0.26
N VAL A 161 -2.87 1.37 -0.14
CA VAL A 161 -4.16 1.12 0.53
C VAL A 161 -3.96 0.63 1.95
N MET A 162 -3.03 -0.28 2.21
CA MET A 162 -2.76 -0.78 3.56
C MET A 162 -2.16 0.31 4.47
N ARG A 163 -1.37 1.24 3.91
CA ARG A 163 -0.86 2.43 4.63
C ARG A 163 -1.90 3.54 4.77
N SER A 164 -2.80 3.70 3.80
CA SER A 164 -3.84 4.73 3.77
C SER A 164 -5.14 4.31 4.43
N SER A 165 -5.28 3.01 4.74
CA SER A 165 -6.24 2.50 5.73
C SER A 165 -5.79 2.96 7.11
N GLY A 166 -5.82 4.27 7.33
CA GLY A 166 -5.85 4.85 8.65
C GLY A 166 -7.03 4.24 9.39
N SER A 167 -6.88 4.13 10.71
CA SER A 167 -7.89 3.58 11.61
C SER A 167 -9.28 4.09 11.21
N PRO A 168 -10.27 3.20 10.97
CA PRO A 168 -11.64 3.65 10.76
C PRO A 168 -12.02 4.54 11.94
N LEU A 169 -12.60 5.71 11.66
CA LEU A 169 -13.04 6.68 12.67
C LEU A 169 -14.17 6.05 13.50
N THR A 170 -13.81 5.17 14.41
CA THR A 170 -14.69 4.48 15.36
C THR A 170 -14.75 5.26 16.67
N ALA A 171 -14.69 6.59 16.57
CA ALA A 171 -14.91 7.46 17.71
C ALA A 171 -16.42 7.58 17.92
N VAL A 172 -16.86 7.34 19.15
CA VAL A 172 -18.24 7.61 19.56
C VAL A 172 -18.26 8.98 20.22
N ARG A 173 -19.21 9.83 19.85
CA ARG A 173 -19.41 11.14 20.49
C ARG A 173 -19.82 10.93 21.95
N THR A 174 -18.94 11.30 22.87
CA THR A 174 -19.19 11.34 24.32
C THR A 174 -19.51 12.76 24.78
N PRO A 175 -20.14 12.98 25.96
CA PRO A 175 -20.32 14.32 26.51
C PRO A 175 -18.99 15.04 26.68
N SER A 176 -18.97 16.35 26.41
CA SER A 176 -17.75 17.17 26.43
C SER A 176 -17.11 17.18 27.82
N VAL A 177 -15.83 16.83 27.89
CA VAL A 177 -15.03 16.94 29.13
C VAL A 177 -14.52 18.38 29.26
N SER A 178 -14.50 18.89 30.49
CA SER A 178 -14.00 20.25 30.84
C SER A 178 -12.48 20.38 30.78
N ALA A 179 -11.77 19.48 30.10
CA ALA A 179 -10.31 19.50 30.02
C ALA A 179 -9.85 20.63 29.10
N THR A 180 -8.92 21.46 29.59
CA THR A 180 -8.36 22.53 28.78
C THR A 180 -7.22 22.03 27.89
N TRP A 181 -6.86 22.82 26.88
CA TRP A 181 -5.70 22.54 26.06
C TRP A 181 -4.39 22.56 26.87
N ASP A 182 -4.28 23.41 27.90
CA ASP A 182 -3.09 23.46 28.76
C ASP A 182 -2.92 22.19 29.58
N ASP A 183 -4.00 21.67 30.15
CA ASP A 183 -3.99 20.41 30.92
C ASP A 183 -3.52 19.25 30.03
N TYR A 184 -4.14 19.12 28.85
CA TYR A 184 -3.76 18.08 27.88
C TYR A 184 -2.30 18.21 27.42
N ARG A 185 -1.81 19.44 27.21
CA ARG A 185 -0.43 19.69 26.79
C ARG A 185 0.57 19.36 27.89
N GLY A 186 0.21 19.56 29.16
CA GLY A 186 1.03 19.15 30.30
C GLY A 186 1.20 17.64 30.36
N ASP A 187 0.11 16.91 30.19
CA ASP A 187 0.08 15.45 30.33
C ASP A 187 0.61 14.70 29.10
N CYS A 188 0.19 15.13 27.90
CA CYS A 188 0.39 14.41 26.63
C CYS A 188 1.16 15.22 25.59
N GLY A 189 1.66 16.41 25.93
CA GLY A 189 2.36 17.27 24.99
C GLY A 189 3.72 16.73 24.53
N PHE A 190 4.23 17.32 23.45
CA PHE A 190 5.50 16.93 22.84
C PHE A 190 6.69 16.89 23.83
N LYS A 191 6.80 17.88 24.73
CA LYS A 191 7.88 17.93 25.73
C LYS A 191 7.80 16.75 26.71
N THR A 192 6.59 16.43 27.18
CA THR A 192 6.34 15.31 28.10
C THR A 192 6.60 13.98 27.40
N TYR A 193 6.23 13.86 26.13
CA TYR A 193 6.51 12.67 25.31
C TYR A 193 8.02 12.42 25.12
N LEU A 194 8.81 13.47 24.91
CA LEU A 194 10.28 13.34 24.82
C LEU A 194 10.92 12.92 26.15
N GLY A 195 10.33 13.31 27.27
CA GLY A 195 10.79 12.90 28.60
C GLY A 195 10.46 11.44 28.91
N ASN A 196 9.18 11.07 28.85
CA ASN A 196 8.71 9.72 29.18
C ASN A 196 7.51 9.30 28.30
N PRO A 197 7.71 8.53 27.23
CA PRO A 197 6.64 8.11 26.34
C PRO A 197 5.65 7.13 26.99
N ILE A 198 6.09 6.34 27.98
CA ILE A 198 5.22 5.38 28.68
C ILE A 198 4.22 6.14 29.56
N HIS A 199 4.68 7.18 30.27
CA HIS A 199 3.80 8.04 31.05
C HIS A 199 2.72 8.69 30.18
N VAL A 200 3.10 9.19 29.00
CA VAL A 200 2.12 9.80 28.08
C VAL A 200 1.07 8.80 27.61
N SER A 201 1.44 7.55 27.30
CA SER A 201 0.45 6.54 26.93
C SER A 201 -0.57 6.26 28.03
N VAL A 202 -0.11 6.21 29.29
CA VAL A 202 -0.99 5.98 30.46
C VAL A 202 -1.84 7.22 30.77
N ALA A 203 -1.26 8.42 30.68
CA ALA A 203 -2.00 9.66 30.87
C ALA A 203 -3.08 9.84 29.80
N PHE A 204 -2.78 9.44 28.56
CA PHE A 204 -3.72 9.54 27.44
C PHE A 204 -4.96 8.64 27.61
N ASP A 205 -4.88 7.54 28.34
CA ASP A 205 -6.05 6.71 28.62
C ASP A 205 -7.18 7.50 29.33
N GLN A 206 -6.83 8.59 30.02
CA GLN A 206 -7.80 9.51 30.62
C GLN A 206 -8.51 10.39 29.59
N TYR A 207 -7.93 10.59 28.41
CA TYR A 207 -8.46 11.44 27.34
C TYR A 207 -8.98 10.63 26.14
N ARG A 208 -8.57 9.37 26.02
CA ARG A 208 -8.93 8.47 24.92
C ARG A 208 -10.43 8.34 24.77
N ASN A 209 -10.93 8.54 23.55
CA ASN A 209 -12.35 8.49 23.19
C ASN A 209 -13.24 9.50 23.95
N LYS A 210 -12.66 10.52 24.57
CA LYS A 210 -13.41 11.61 25.18
C LYS A 210 -13.52 12.79 24.23
N THR A 211 -14.69 13.41 24.19
CA THR A 211 -14.93 14.62 23.40
C THR A 211 -14.47 15.85 24.15
N VAL A 212 -13.77 16.74 23.46
CA VAL A 212 -13.31 18.03 23.98
C VAL A 212 -13.82 19.16 23.11
N ARG A 213 -13.95 20.34 23.73
CA ARG A 213 -14.33 21.58 23.06
C ARG A 213 -13.21 22.58 23.18
N TRP A 214 -12.47 22.79 22.09
CA TRP A 214 -11.29 23.66 22.07
C TRP A 214 -11.36 24.69 20.95
N VAL A 215 -10.50 25.70 21.04
CA VAL A 215 -10.38 26.77 20.06
C VAL A 215 -8.95 26.83 19.57
N GLY A 216 -8.77 26.87 18.25
CA GLY A 216 -7.46 26.91 17.60
C GLY A 216 -7.49 27.65 16.28
N ARG A 217 -6.32 27.81 15.66
CA ARG A 217 -6.17 28.45 14.35
C ARG A 217 -5.97 27.39 13.27
N PRO A 218 -6.76 27.40 12.18
CA PRO A 218 -6.56 26.46 11.08
C PRO A 218 -5.31 26.87 10.28
N LEU A 219 -4.48 25.88 9.92
CA LEU A 219 -3.26 26.07 9.11
C LEU A 219 -3.49 25.62 7.66
N SER A 220 -3.93 24.38 7.47
CA SER A 220 -4.32 23.83 6.17
C SER A 220 -5.58 23.00 6.31
N VAL A 221 -6.35 22.97 5.24
CA VAL A 221 -7.54 22.14 5.09
C VAL A 221 -7.33 21.31 3.84
N ASP A 222 -7.17 20.01 4.04
CA ASP A 222 -6.93 19.07 2.96
C ASP A 222 -8.19 18.21 2.77
N SER A 223 -8.83 18.37 1.61
CA SER A 223 -10.01 17.59 1.22
C SER A 223 -9.67 16.78 -0.05
N PHE A 224 -9.30 15.51 0.12
CA PHE A 224 -9.00 14.62 -1.01
C PHE A 224 -10.25 13.83 -1.41
N HIS A 225 -10.96 14.30 -2.44
CA HIS A 225 -12.11 13.60 -2.99
C HIS A 225 -11.69 12.79 -4.23
N PHE A 226 -11.67 11.46 -4.13
CA PHE A 226 -11.60 10.58 -5.30
C PHE A 226 -13.01 10.01 -5.57
N PRO A 227 -13.47 9.95 -6.84
CA PRO A 227 -14.83 9.51 -7.16
C PRO A 227 -15.15 8.04 -6.83
N TRP A 228 -14.16 7.25 -6.39
CA TRP A 228 -14.28 5.82 -6.08
C TRP A 228 -13.74 5.47 -4.68
N PHE A 229 -13.27 6.47 -3.93
CA PHE A 229 -12.73 6.30 -2.58
C PHE A 229 -13.23 7.45 -1.70
N HIS A 230 -14.12 7.13 -0.77
CA HIS A 230 -14.49 8.05 0.31
C HIS A 230 -13.33 8.15 1.30
N GLN A 231 -12.39 9.06 1.04
CA GLN A 231 -11.34 9.37 2.01
C GLN A 231 -11.83 10.49 2.92
N HIS A 232 -11.53 10.37 4.22
CA HIS A 232 -11.83 11.40 5.20
C HIS A 232 -11.01 12.66 4.92
N GLY A 233 -11.67 13.81 4.93
CA GLY A 233 -10.98 15.09 4.90
C GLY A 233 -10.24 15.34 6.22
N SER A 234 -9.22 16.19 6.18
CA SER A 234 -8.46 16.55 7.37
C SER A 234 -8.20 18.04 7.50
N ILE A 235 -8.20 18.55 8.74
CA ILE A 235 -7.92 19.94 9.08
C ILE A 235 -6.74 19.95 10.04
N LEU A 236 -5.71 20.70 9.68
CA LEU A 236 -4.54 20.93 10.52
C LEU A 236 -4.77 22.17 11.35
N ILE A 237 -4.68 22.03 12.68
CA ILE A 237 -4.90 23.12 13.63
C ILE A 237 -3.65 23.37 14.44
N ARG A 238 -3.36 24.65 14.62
CA ARG A 238 -2.37 25.15 15.56
C ARG A 238 -3.07 25.74 16.78
N MET A 239 -2.66 25.32 17.95
CA MET A 239 -3.24 25.74 19.21
C MET A 239 -2.47 26.93 19.81
N ASP A 240 -3.07 27.56 20.82
CA ASP A 240 -2.47 28.67 21.57
C ASP A 240 -2.50 28.34 23.07
N PRO A 241 -1.34 28.29 23.76
CA PRO A 241 0.01 28.32 23.21
C PRO A 241 0.38 27.04 22.41
N PRO A 242 1.29 27.15 21.42
CA PRO A 242 1.65 26.05 20.53
C PRO A 242 2.63 25.05 21.19
N GLN A 243 2.62 23.78 20.75
CA GLN A 243 3.62 22.80 21.23
C GLN A 243 5.02 23.09 20.67
N PHE A 244 5.07 23.65 19.46
CA PHE A 244 6.31 23.93 18.73
C PHE A 244 6.51 25.44 18.53
N PRO A 245 7.04 26.16 19.54
CA PRO A 245 7.24 27.61 19.43
C PRO A 245 8.25 27.98 18.33
N SER A 246 9.26 27.14 18.10
CA SER A 246 10.33 27.40 17.12
C SER A 246 9.93 27.16 15.66
N LYS A 247 8.82 26.45 15.39
CA LYS A 247 8.42 26.06 14.03
C LYS A 247 6.95 26.39 13.79
N PRO A 248 6.64 27.54 13.18
CA PRO A 248 5.26 28.00 13.07
C PRO A 248 4.40 27.19 12.09
N GLU A 249 5.02 26.43 11.20
CA GLU A 249 4.39 25.60 10.17
C GLU A 249 3.98 24.22 10.69
N MET A 250 4.43 23.80 11.89
CA MET A 250 4.06 22.48 12.42
C MET A 250 2.68 22.56 13.11
N PRO A 251 1.73 21.70 12.71
CA PRO A 251 0.41 21.64 13.34
C PRO A 251 0.50 20.93 14.70
N ASP A 252 -0.37 21.34 15.63
CA ASP A 252 -0.49 20.69 16.94
C ASP A 252 -1.50 19.54 16.88
N LEU A 253 -2.60 19.75 16.15
CA LEU A 253 -3.73 18.84 16.05
C LEU A 253 -4.08 18.55 14.59
N LEU A 254 -4.52 17.32 14.33
CA LEU A 254 -5.07 16.82 13.08
C LEU A 254 -6.52 16.40 13.34
N LEU A 255 -7.46 17.18 12.83
CA LEU A 255 -8.89 16.85 12.90
C LEU A 255 -9.30 16.10 11.64
N MET A 256 -9.77 14.87 11.79
CA MET A 256 -10.34 14.06 10.72
C MET A 256 -11.86 14.23 10.71
N TYR A 257 -12.46 14.44 9.54
CA TYR A 257 -13.91 14.57 9.38
C TYR A 257 -14.44 13.71 8.24
N SER A 258 -15.72 13.36 8.32
CA SER A 258 -16.47 12.75 7.21
C SER A 258 -17.24 13.83 6.45
N ASP A 259 -17.62 13.56 5.20
CA ASP A 259 -18.20 14.48 4.20
C ASP A 259 -19.44 15.28 4.67
N GLU A 260 -19.96 15.00 5.86
CA GLU A 260 -21.08 15.69 6.51
C GLU A 260 -20.74 17.10 7.02
N VAL A 261 -19.45 17.43 7.21
CA VAL A 261 -19.05 18.75 7.71
C VAL A 261 -18.82 19.72 6.55
N HIS A 262 -19.62 20.79 6.47
CA HIS A 262 -19.52 21.80 5.40
C HIS A 262 -18.27 22.69 5.57
N VAL A 263 -17.16 22.22 5.00
CA VAL A 263 -15.81 22.80 5.20
C VAL A 263 -15.61 24.13 4.46
N ASP A 264 -16.48 24.47 3.52
CA ASP A 264 -16.37 25.71 2.74
C ASP A 264 -16.46 27.00 3.58
N ALA A 265 -16.99 26.91 4.80
CA ALA A 265 -17.01 28.04 5.75
C ALA A 265 -15.68 28.29 6.49
N LEU A 266 -14.67 27.41 6.39
CA LEU A 266 -13.38 27.53 7.09
C LEU A 266 -12.33 28.37 6.37
N LYS A 267 -12.51 28.70 5.09
CA LYS A 267 -11.46 29.33 4.28
C LYS A 267 -11.02 30.72 4.78
N LEU A 268 -11.74 31.34 5.72
CA LEU A 268 -11.57 32.76 6.08
C LEU A 268 -11.76 33.11 7.58
N LYS A 269 -11.50 32.20 8.53
CA LYS A 269 -11.61 32.55 9.97
C LYS A 269 -10.27 32.42 10.70
N GLU A 270 -9.91 33.50 11.40
CA GLU A 270 -8.67 33.62 12.19
C GLU A 270 -8.60 32.61 13.35
N ARG A 271 -9.74 32.27 13.95
CA ARG A 271 -9.90 31.28 15.02
C ARG A 271 -11.16 30.45 14.80
N ILE A 272 -11.05 29.14 15.03
CA ILE A 272 -12.16 28.18 14.94
C ILE A 272 -12.31 27.43 16.25
N GLY A 273 -13.54 27.29 16.71
CA GLY A 273 -13.92 26.40 17.77
C GLY A 273 -14.36 25.07 17.19
N PHE A 274 -13.97 23.98 17.82
CA PHE A 274 -14.34 22.64 17.37
C PHE A 274 -14.70 21.74 18.55
N GLU A 275 -15.65 20.85 18.30
CA GLU A 275 -15.97 19.72 19.16
C GLU A 275 -15.45 18.45 18.51
N ALA A 276 -14.49 17.81 19.15
CA ALA A 276 -13.78 16.66 18.59
C ALA A 276 -13.43 15.62 19.65
N THR A 277 -13.41 14.34 19.25
CA THR A 277 -13.04 13.23 20.14
C THR A 277 -11.58 12.85 19.94
N LEU A 278 -10.81 12.71 21.02
CA LEU A 278 -9.41 12.30 20.96
C LEU A 278 -9.27 10.81 20.65
N VAL A 279 -8.48 10.48 19.62
CA VAL A 279 -8.27 9.09 19.17
C VAL A 279 -6.86 8.63 19.46
N GLU A 280 -5.86 9.40 19.03
CA GLU A 280 -4.46 9.01 19.15
C GLU A 280 -3.54 10.21 19.45
N VAL A 281 -2.54 9.96 20.29
CA VAL A 281 -1.48 10.91 20.61
C VAL A 281 -0.46 10.97 19.48
N GLY A 282 -0.05 12.19 19.13
CA GLY A 282 1.01 12.43 18.17
C GLY A 282 2.38 11.93 18.66
N ARG A 283 3.10 11.19 17.82
CA ARG A 283 4.43 10.63 18.15
C ARG A 283 5.51 11.34 17.35
N ARG A 284 6.63 11.68 18.02
CA ARG A 284 7.85 12.21 17.38
C ARG A 284 7.61 13.45 16.49
N GLY A 285 6.66 14.31 16.86
CA GLY A 285 6.35 15.52 16.11
C GLY A 285 5.21 15.39 15.11
N SER A 286 4.54 14.24 15.03
CA SER A 286 3.23 14.18 14.37
C SER A 286 2.18 14.93 15.22
N PRO A 287 1.17 15.54 14.59
CA PRO A 287 0.05 16.16 15.32
C PRO A 287 -0.77 15.11 16.06
N HIS A 288 -1.47 15.52 17.12
CA HIS A 288 -2.44 14.67 17.82
C HIS A 288 -3.69 14.49 16.96
N THR A 289 -4.23 13.27 16.90
CA THR A 289 -5.34 12.93 16.00
C THR A 289 -6.67 12.92 16.73
N LEU A 290 -7.63 13.68 16.20
CA LEU A 290 -8.99 13.78 16.72
C LEU A 290 -10.01 13.58 15.59
N VAL A 291 -11.20 13.12 15.94
CA VAL A 291 -12.36 13.07 15.03
C VAL A 291 -13.24 14.28 15.27
N LEU A 292 -13.49 15.07 14.24
CA LEU A 292 -14.34 16.26 14.30
C LEU A 292 -15.81 15.89 14.19
N TRP A 293 -16.63 16.47 15.08
CA TRP A 293 -18.09 16.36 15.03
C TRP A 293 -18.73 17.67 14.58
N GLU A 294 -18.33 18.79 15.19
CA GLU A 294 -19.01 20.06 15.00
C GLU A 294 -18.02 21.22 15.05
N LEU A 295 -18.24 22.23 14.21
CA LEU A 295 -17.47 23.46 14.18
C LEU A 295 -18.34 24.63 14.64
N PHE A 296 -17.77 25.49 15.48
CA PHE A 296 -18.42 26.71 15.93
C PHE A 296 -17.48 27.91 15.80
N THR A 297 -18.06 29.09 15.63
CA THR A 297 -17.30 30.34 15.68
C THR A 297 -17.17 30.80 17.13
N PRO A 298 -15.94 30.99 17.65
CA PRO A 298 -15.79 31.61 18.95
C PRO A 298 -16.27 33.07 18.85
N SER A 299 -17.11 33.51 19.77
CA SER A 299 -17.47 34.93 19.90
C SER A 299 -16.23 35.75 20.26
N PRO A 300 -16.04 36.96 19.70
CA PRO A 300 -14.84 37.77 19.91
C PRO A 300 -14.64 38.31 21.36
N SER A 301 -15.49 37.92 22.32
CA SER A 301 -15.51 38.47 23.68
C SER A 301 -15.39 37.43 24.80
N ILE A 302 -14.83 36.25 24.54
CA ILE A 302 -14.54 35.28 25.62
C ILE A 302 -13.07 34.89 25.56
N GLU A 303 -12.25 35.76 26.15
CA GLU A 303 -11.06 35.29 26.85
C GLU A 303 -11.51 34.35 27.98
N LEU A 304 -10.83 33.20 28.07
CA LEU A 304 -11.01 32.19 29.10
C LEU A 304 -10.81 32.80 30.50
N ASN A 305 -11.81 32.63 31.37
CA ASN A 305 -11.71 32.10 32.74
C ASN A 305 -12.91 32.59 33.57
N ASP A 306 -14.06 31.94 33.43
CA ASP A 306 -15.06 32.01 34.49
C ASP A 306 -15.84 30.68 34.56
N PRO A 307 -15.71 29.89 35.63
CA PRO A 307 -16.47 28.65 35.81
C PRO A 307 -17.97 28.90 36.09
N ASN A 308 -18.43 30.16 36.04
CA ASN A 308 -19.77 30.57 36.43
C ASN A 308 -20.76 30.76 35.26
N ALA A 309 -20.33 30.54 34.01
CA ALA A 309 -21.20 30.69 32.84
C ALA A 309 -22.30 29.61 32.73
N THR A 310 -22.30 28.60 33.60
CA THR A 310 -23.36 27.59 33.68
C THR A 310 -24.55 28.02 34.53
N LEU A 311 -24.39 29.01 35.43
CA LEU A 311 -25.46 29.45 36.34
C LEU A 311 -26.39 30.53 35.75
N GLN A 312 -25.99 31.22 34.68
CA GLN A 312 -26.84 32.27 34.08
C GLN A 312 -27.91 31.73 33.11
N ARG A 313 -27.93 30.43 32.82
CA ARG A 313 -28.97 29.84 31.94
C ARG A 313 -30.23 29.42 32.71
N GLU A 314 -30.17 29.29 34.03
CA GLU A 314 -31.35 28.99 34.87
C GLU A 314 -32.08 30.26 35.36
N ASP A 315 -31.36 31.38 35.58
CA ASP A 315 -31.98 32.61 36.08
C ASP A 315 -32.78 33.40 35.03
N ALA A 316 -32.59 33.11 33.73
CA ALA A 316 -33.34 33.74 32.65
C ALA A 316 -34.78 33.20 32.49
N ARG A 317 -35.16 32.15 33.24
CA ARG A 317 -36.50 31.55 33.15
C ARG A 317 -37.50 32.04 34.21
N THR A 318 -37.07 32.89 35.14
CA THR A 318 -37.86 33.24 36.33
C THR A 318 -38.17 34.73 36.48
N ARG A 319 -38.11 35.51 35.39
CA ARG A 319 -38.46 36.93 35.42
C ARG A 319 -39.38 37.31 34.25
N THR A 320 -40.64 36.91 34.37
CA THR A 320 -41.76 37.63 33.74
C THR A 320 -42.27 38.66 34.74
N ASP A 321 -42.31 39.91 34.29
CA ASP A 321 -42.68 41.13 35.02
C ASP A 321 -44.07 41.09 35.68
N PRO A 322 -44.25 41.87 36.78
CA PRO A 322 -45.55 42.32 37.24
C PRO A 322 -45.81 43.76 36.73
N SER A 323 -46.85 43.97 35.94
CA SER A 323 -47.50 45.28 35.89
C SER A 323 -48.98 45.18 35.47
N ASP A 324 -49.80 45.83 36.30
CA ASP A 324 -51.07 46.48 36.00
C ASP A 324 -52.36 45.65 35.97
N ALA A 325 -53.14 45.77 37.05
CA ALA A 325 -54.55 46.15 36.97
C ALA A 325 -55.08 46.58 38.35
N GLU A 326 -55.28 47.88 38.48
CA GLU A 326 -56.07 48.51 39.53
C GLU A 326 -57.57 48.25 39.29
N ALA A 327 -58.30 48.10 40.39
CA ALA A 327 -59.73 47.86 40.59
C ALA A 327 -60.64 48.96 39.96
N PRO A 328 -62.00 48.84 39.93
CA PRO A 328 -62.90 48.03 40.76
C PRO A 328 -63.79 46.99 40.07
#